data_AF-A0ABD0NS47-F1
#
_entry.id   AF-A0ABD0NS47-F1
#
_cell.length_a   1.000
_cell.length_b   1.000
_cell.length_c   1.000
_cell.angle_alpha   90.00
_cell.angle_beta   90.00
_cell.angle_gamma   90.00
#
_symmetry.space_group_name_H-M   'P 1'
#
loop_
_entity.id
_entity.type
_entity.pdbx_description
1 polymer ?
#
loop_
_entity_poly.entity_id
_entity_poly.type
_entity_poly.pdbx_seq_one_letter_code
_entity_poly.pdbx_strand_id
1 'polypeptide(L)'
;LLNDSTVGIFRGGQQFRLRHACIRTARISAEAFHRALCPHRLVELDASRVNADLTIADILRGLSSNKTVVEGLQRLVLNGLTMSSLEEPSRRLFSAMQGLRALSVSNVDFYDSGLVDVCTLPRLESLDISNTSVTNLTPLLGLRSRLRYLTMHQLKRLEMTTAQLLAVLSQ
;
A
#
# COMPACT_ATOMS: atom_id res chain seq x y z
N LEU A 1 -16.84 -12.34 -11.79
CA LEU A 1 -16.03 -11.11 -11.65
C LEU A 1 -16.49 -10.40 -10.39
N LEU A 2 -15.60 -10.04 -9.45
CA LEU A 2 -16.01 -9.30 -8.26
C LEU A 2 -16.33 -7.85 -8.64
N ASN A 3 -17.53 -7.39 -8.28
CA ASN A 3 -18.04 -6.05 -8.57
C ASN A 3 -18.98 -5.57 -7.45
N ASP A 4 -19.49 -4.34 -7.55
CA ASP A 4 -20.37 -3.74 -6.52
C ASP A 4 -21.58 -4.60 -6.16
N SER A 5 -22.20 -5.26 -7.15
CA SER A 5 -23.36 -6.13 -6.92
C SER A 5 -23.02 -7.43 -6.18
N THR A 6 -21.79 -7.94 -6.32
CA THR A 6 -21.38 -9.25 -5.79
C THR A 6 -20.55 -9.13 -4.51
N VAL A 7 -19.76 -8.07 -4.35
CA VAL A 7 -18.92 -7.86 -3.15
C VAL A 7 -19.75 -7.62 -1.88
N GLY A 8 -21.05 -7.30 -2.04
CA GLY A 8 -22.01 -7.12 -0.95
C GLY A 8 -22.15 -8.33 -0.02
N ILE A 9 -21.84 -9.55 -0.48
CA ILE A 9 -21.88 -10.76 0.36
C ILE A 9 -20.98 -10.67 1.59
N PHE A 10 -19.92 -9.84 1.53
CA PHE A 10 -18.97 -9.66 2.63
C PHE A 10 -19.38 -8.57 3.63
N ARG A 11 -20.51 -7.87 3.43
CA ARG A 11 -20.97 -6.82 4.37
C ARG A 11 -21.37 -7.39 5.74
N GLY A 12 -21.74 -8.67 5.82
CA GLY A 12 -22.13 -9.35 7.06
C GLY A 12 -20.95 -9.73 7.94
N GLY A 13 -20.38 -8.78 8.70
CA GLY A 13 -19.26 -9.03 9.62
C GLY A 13 -19.55 -10.01 10.78
N GLN A 14 -20.82 -10.37 10.99
CA GLN A 14 -21.21 -11.45 11.92
C GLN A 14 -21.14 -12.84 11.29
N GLN A 15 -21.25 -12.94 9.96
CA GLN A 15 -21.29 -14.21 9.22
C GLN A 15 -19.91 -14.56 8.65
N PHE A 16 -19.16 -13.53 8.24
CA PHE A 16 -17.81 -13.69 7.70
C PHE A 16 -16.80 -12.89 8.52
N ARG A 17 -15.60 -13.46 8.70
CA ARG A 17 -14.44 -12.81 9.31
C ARG A 17 -13.25 -12.92 8.38
N LEU A 18 -13.20 -12.06 7.36
CA LEU A 18 -12.11 -12.09 6.40
C LEU A 18 -10.80 -11.72 7.09
N ARG A 19 -9.76 -12.53 6.83
CA ARG A 19 -8.38 -12.27 7.25
C ARG A 19 -7.45 -12.10 6.05
N HIS A 20 -7.72 -12.78 4.95
CA HIS A 20 -6.97 -12.66 3.72
C HIS A 20 -7.97 -12.33 2.61
N ALA A 21 -7.73 -11.26 1.88
CA ALA A 21 -8.57 -10.84 0.77
C ALA A 21 -7.70 -10.60 -0.47
N CYS A 22 -8.12 -11.19 -1.59
CA CYS A 22 -7.53 -10.96 -2.89
C CYS A 22 -8.64 -10.48 -3.81
N ILE A 23 -8.58 -9.20 -4.18
CA ILE A 23 -9.56 -8.54 -5.06
C ILE A 23 -8.93 -8.09 -6.37
N ARG A 24 -7.84 -8.75 -6.79
CA ARG A 24 -7.13 -8.43 -8.03
C ARG A 24 -8.10 -8.31 -9.20
N THR A 25 -7.94 -7.28 -10.03
CA THR A 25 -8.77 -7.06 -11.23
C THR A 25 -10.28 -6.91 -10.97
N ALA A 26 -10.70 -6.71 -9.71
CA ALA A 26 -12.08 -6.42 -9.38
C ALA A 26 -12.51 -5.06 -9.96
N ARG A 27 -13.81 -4.91 -10.18
CA ARG A 27 -14.44 -3.64 -10.60
C ARG A 27 -15.37 -3.18 -9.51
N ILE A 28 -14.79 -2.65 -8.43
CA ILE A 28 -15.53 -2.22 -7.25
C ILE A 28 -15.31 -0.72 -7.00
N SER A 29 -16.34 -0.03 -6.53
CA SER A 29 -16.22 1.36 -6.08
C SER A 29 -15.54 1.46 -4.72
N ALA A 30 -15.04 2.66 -4.39
CA ALA A 30 -14.55 3.00 -3.06
C ALA A 30 -15.59 2.72 -1.96
N GLU A 31 -16.86 3.04 -2.23
CA GLU A 31 -17.94 2.77 -1.28
C GLU A 31 -18.15 1.27 -1.07
N ALA A 32 -18.17 0.48 -2.15
CA ALA A 32 -18.33 -0.96 -2.07
C ALA A 32 -17.16 -1.63 -1.35
N PHE A 33 -15.92 -1.22 -1.63
CA PHE A 33 -14.72 -1.64 -0.90
C PHE A 33 -14.85 -1.34 0.60
N HIS A 34 -15.22 -0.10 0.93
CA HIS A 34 -15.36 0.35 2.30
C HIS A 34 -16.39 -0.47 3.08
N ARG A 35 -17.59 -0.66 2.53
CA ARG A 35 -18.67 -1.40 3.22
C ARG A 35 -18.42 -2.89 3.31
N ALA A 36 -17.71 -3.48 2.35
CA ALA A 36 -17.58 -4.93 2.24
C ALA A 36 -16.32 -5.49 2.90
N LEU A 37 -15.18 -4.78 2.83
CA LEU A 37 -13.88 -5.30 3.27
C LEU A 37 -13.35 -4.63 4.54
N CYS A 38 -13.60 -3.33 4.72
CA CYS A 38 -13.05 -2.58 5.85
C CYS A 38 -13.63 -2.97 7.23
N PRO A 39 -14.85 -3.53 7.38
CA PRO A 39 -15.34 -4.02 8.67
C PRO A 39 -14.62 -5.28 9.19
N HIS A 40 -13.83 -5.96 8.36
CA HIS A 40 -13.17 -7.22 8.70
C HIS A 40 -11.84 -7.03 9.44
N ARG A 41 -11.23 -8.14 9.88
CA ARG A 41 -9.91 -8.16 10.56
C ARG A 41 -8.83 -8.63 9.60
N LEU A 42 -8.65 -7.88 8.52
CA LEU A 42 -7.70 -8.22 7.47
C LEU A 42 -6.26 -8.22 8.01
N VAL A 43 -5.56 -9.29 7.69
CA VAL A 43 -4.12 -9.51 7.87
C VAL A 43 -3.39 -9.32 6.54
N GLU A 44 -4.04 -9.69 5.44
CA GLU A 44 -3.52 -9.51 4.09
C GLU A 44 -4.59 -8.98 3.14
N LEU A 45 -4.20 -8.00 2.33
CA LEU A 45 -4.98 -7.50 1.22
C LEU A 45 -4.12 -7.40 -0.03
N ASP A 46 -4.56 -8.05 -1.10
CA ASP A 46 -4.09 -7.80 -2.45
C ASP A 46 -5.18 -7.16 -3.29
N ALA A 47 -4.95 -5.89 -3.63
CA ALA A 47 -5.84 -5.08 -4.47
C ALA A 47 -5.19 -4.71 -5.80
N SER A 48 -4.24 -5.53 -6.29
CA SER A 48 -3.51 -5.21 -7.51
C SER A 48 -4.45 -5.09 -8.72
N ARG A 49 -4.28 -4.02 -9.50
CA ARG A 49 -5.02 -3.75 -10.74
C ARG A 49 -6.55 -3.78 -10.57
N VAL A 50 -7.08 -3.42 -9.40
CA VAL A 50 -8.50 -3.06 -9.29
C VAL A 50 -8.77 -1.86 -10.22
N ASN A 51 -10.02 -1.69 -10.67
CA ASN A 51 -10.41 -0.62 -11.58
C ASN A 51 -9.88 0.78 -11.16
N ALA A 52 -9.77 1.69 -12.14
CA ALA A 52 -9.24 3.03 -11.92
C ALA A 52 -10.06 3.88 -10.92
N ASP A 53 -11.31 3.50 -10.67
CA ASP A 53 -12.22 4.21 -9.75
C ASP A 53 -11.89 3.94 -8.27
N LEU A 54 -11.16 2.86 -7.95
CA LEU A 54 -10.68 2.57 -6.60
C LEU A 54 -9.20 2.92 -6.50
N THR A 55 -8.90 4.10 -5.97
CA THR A 55 -7.51 4.56 -5.83
C THR A 55 -6.83 3.98 -4.59
N ILE A 56 -5.49 4.06 -4.55
CA ILE A 56 -4.71 3.75 -3.34
C ILE A 56 -5.20 4.56 -2.14
N ALA A 57 -5.52 5.85 -2.33
CA ALA A 57 -5.98 6.72 -1.27
C ALA A 57 -7.32 6.26 -0.68
N ASP A 58 -8.24 5.79 -1.52
CA ASP A 58 -9.54 5.27 -1.07
C ASP A 58 -9.37 3.97 -0.28
N ILE A 59 -8.47 3.09 -0.74
CA ILE A 59 -8.14 1.85 -0.02
C ILE A 59 -7.56 2.18 1.36
N LEU A 60 -6.54 3.05 1.42
CA LEU A 60 -5.90 3.41 2.69
C LEU A 60 -6.87 4.11 3.63
N ARG A 61 -7.72 5.02 3.14
CA ARG A 61 -8.76 5.69 3.93
C ARG A 61 -9.79 4.69 4.48
N GLY A 62 -10.20 3.73 3.65
CA GLY A 62 -11.10 2.66 4.05
C GLY A 62 -10.50 1.77 5.13
N LEU A 63 -9.27 1.28 4.93
CA LEU A 63 -8.59 0.43 5.91
C LEU A 63 -8.34 1.17 7.23
N SER A 64 -8.00 2.46 7.16
CA SER A 64 -7.75 3.32 8.32
C SER A 64 -9.00 3.58 9.17
N SER A 65 -10.21 3.34 8.64
CA SER A 65 -11.45 3.48 9.42
C SER A 65 -11.65 2.35 10.43
N ASN A 66 -10.83 1.30 10.40
CA ASN A 66 -10.94 0.16 11.31
C ASN A 66 -9.62 -0.03 12.07
N LYS A 67 -9.65 0.26 13.38
CA LYS A 67 -8.51 0.12 14.29
C LYS A 67 -7.88 -1.28 14.26
N THR A 68 -8.70 -2.34 14.15
CA THR A 68 -8.20 -3.72 14.12
C THR A 68 -7.40 -4.03 12.85
N VAL A 69 -7.76 -3.39 11.73
CA VAL A 69 -7.02 -3.49 10.46
C VAL A 69 -5.74 -2.67 10.54
N VAL A 70 -5.82 -1.43 11.05
CA VAL A 70 -4.65 -0.56 11.27
C VAL A 70 -3.54 -1.26 12.07
N GLU A 71 -3.91 -1.94 13.15
CA GLU A 71 -2.94 -2.64 14.02
C GLU A 71 -2.58 -4.05 13.54
N GLY A 72 -3.43 -4.66 12.71
CA GLY A 72 -3.39 -6.09 12.38
C GLY A 72 -3.02 -6.44 10.94
N LEU A 73 -3.13 -5.51 9.99
CA LEU A 73 -2.77 -5.75 8.59
C LEU A 73 -1.26 -5.88 8.47
N GLN A 74 -0.79 -7.03 8.01
CA GLN A 74 0.64 -7.33 7.87
C GLN A 74 1.12 -7.20 6.43
N ARG A 75 0.25 -7.46 5.45
CA ARG A 75 0.63 -7.45 4.03
C ARG A 75 -0.38 -6.67 3.18
N LEU A 76 0.13 -5.73 2.40
CA LEU A 76 -0.66 -4.89 1.52
C LEU A 76 -0.01 -4.81 0.13
N VAL A 77 -0.75 -5.20 -0.90
CA VAL A 77 -0.31 -5.17 -2.29
C VAL A 77 -1.25 -4.29 -3.10
N LEU A 78 -0.70 -3.24 -3.70
CA LEU A 78 -1.43 -2.14 -4.35
C LEU A 78 -0.95 -1.91 -5.79
N ASN A 79 -0.45 -2.96 -6.44
CA ASN A 79 0.29 -2.85 -7.69
C ASN A 79 -0.60 -2.46 -8.87
N GLY A 80 -0.12 -1.54 -9.71
CA GLY A 80 -0.85 -1.11 -10.91
C GLY A 80 -2.18 -0.41 -10.62
N LEU A 81 -2.30 0.22 -9.44
CA LEU A 81 -3.43 1.10 -9.10
C LEU A 81 -3.09 2.56 -9.44
N THR A 82 -4.14 3.37 -9.54
CA THR A 82 -4.01 4.82 -9.68
C THR A 82 -3.83 5.47 -8.30
N MET A 83 -2.95 6.46 -8.24
CA MET A 83 -2.97 7.46 -7.17
C MET A 83 -4.00 8.52 -7.56
N SER A 84 -4.85 8.96 -6.63
CA SER A 84 -5.77 10.07 -6.90
C SER A 84 -4.95 11.33 -7.25
N SER A 85 -5.33 12.01 -8.35
CA SER A 85 -4.73 13.21 -8.97
C SER A 85 -3.68 14.00 -8.15
N LEU A 86 -2.50 14.13 -8.79
CA LEU A 86 -1.33 15.03 -8.72
C LEU A 86 -1.24 16.25 -7.76
N GLU A 87 -2.21 16.58 -6.92
CA GLU A 87 -2.17 17.83 -6.11
C GLU A 87 -2.50 17.67 -4.61
N GLU A 88 -2.77 16.48 -4.10
CA GLU A 88 -2.78 16.30 -2.66
C GLU A 88 -1.37 15.90 -2.21
N PRO A 89 -0.55 16.82 -1.65
CA PRO A 89 0.69 16.45 -1.00
C PRO A 89 0.34 15.38 0.02
N SER A 90 0.77 14.16 -0.28
CA SER A 90 0.42 12.93 0.41
C SER A 90 0.25 13.19 1.90
N ARG A 91 -1.00 13.33 2.34
CA ARG A 91 -1.36 13.12 3.75
C ARG A 91 -0.73 11.77 4.09
N ARG A 92 -0.12 11.67 5.26
CA ARG A 92 0.64 10.51 5.72
C ARG A 92 -0.24 9.25 5.85
N LEU A 93 -0.74 8.72 4.74
CA LEU A 93 -1.77 7.68 4.64
C LEU A 93 -1.17 6.30 4.90
N PHE A 94 0.08 6.06 4.46
CA PHE A 94 0.76 4.80 4.76
C PHE A 94 1.11 4.73 6.24
N SER A 95 1.53 5.84 6.87
CA SER A 95 1.82 5.86 8.31
C SER A 95 0.65 5.43 9.19
N ALA A 96 -0.60 5.47 8.71
CA ALA A 96 -1.72 4.95 9.49
C ALA A 96 -1.64 3.44 9.70
N MET A 97 -0.96 2.69 8.84
CA MET A 97 -0.95 1.22 8.82
C MET A 97 0.12 0.63 9.76
N GLN A 98 -0.02 0.89 11.06
CA GLN A 98 0.98 0.58 12.10
C GLN A 98 1.33 -0.93 12.23
N GLY A 99 0.45 -1.83 11.79
CA GLY A 99 0.69 -3.27 11.75
C GLY A 99 1.53 -3.76 10.58
N LEU A 100 1.75 -2.92 9.56
CA LEU A 100 2.22 -3.36 8.24
C LEU A 100 3.67 -3.83 8.26
N ARG A 101 3.91 -5.02 7.68
CA ARG A 101 5.22 -5.66 7.55
C ARG A 101 5.68 -5.78 6.10
N ALA A 102 4.75 -5.92 5.17
CA ALA A 102 5.04 -6.04 3.75
C ALA A 102 4.18 -5.08 2.94
N LEU A 103 4.81 -4.23 2.14
CA LEU A 103 4.15 -3.30 1.23
C LEU A 103 4.70 -3.49 -0.19
N SER A 104 3.80 -3.58 -1.17
CA SER A 104 4.15 -3.51 -2.59
C SER A 104 3.25 -2.47 -3.27
N VAL A 105 3.90 -1.48 -3.88
CA VAL A 105 3.29 -0.36 -4.63
C VAL A 105 3.94 -0.26 -6.01
N SER A 106 4.18 -1.41 -6.65
CA SER A 106 4.84 -1.44 -7.95
C SER A 106 3.92 -0.98 -9.07
N ASN A 107 4.51 -0.37 -10.10
CA ASN A 107 3.79 0.12 -11.28
C ASN A 107 2.71 1.16 -10.94
N VAL A 108 2.97 2.04 -9.97
CA VAL A 108 2.08 3.15 -9.62
C VAL A 108 2.84 4.47 -9.61
N ASP A 109 2.11 5.60 -9.63
CA ASP A 109 2.68 6.95 -9.53
C ASP A 109 3.07 7.28 -8.08
N PHE A 110 4.06 6.54 -7.57
CA PHE A 110 4.62 6.70 -6.22
C PHE A 110 5.90 7.55 -6.26
N TYR A 111 6.02 8.53 -5.36
CA TYR A 111 7.08 9.55 -5.32
C TYR A 111 7.77 9.59 -3.95
N ASP A 112 8.80 10.43 -3.83
CA ASP A 112 9.60 10.61 -2.60
C ASP A 112 8.76 10.87 -1.34
N SER A 113 7.69 11.67 -1.44
CA SER A 113 6.81 11.96 -0.30
C SER A 113 6.12 10.70 0.22
N GLY A 114 5.72 9.81 -0.69
CA GLY A 114 5.18 8.49 -0.36
C GLY A 114 6.24 7.60 0.29
N LEU A 115 7.49 7.64 -0.19
CA LEU A 115 8.58 6.87 0.41
C LEU A 115 8.89 7.36 1.84
N VAL A 116 8.95 8.67 2.06
CA VAL A 116 9.12 9.26 3.40
C VAL A 116 8.02 8.78 4.35
N ASP A 117 6.76 8.77 3.90
CA ASP A 117 5.63 8.29 4.68
C ASP A 117 5.74 6.79 5.02
N VAL A 118 6.04 5.96 4.02
CA VAL A 118 6.27 4.51 4.20
C VAL A 118 7.40 4.23 5.18
N CYS A 119 8.48 5.03 5.16
CA CYS A 119 9.62 4.87 6.06
C CYS A 119 9.31 5.20 7.53
N THR A 120 8.13 5.76 7.84
CA THR A 120 7.66 5.94 9.23
C THR A 120 7.04 4.68 9.84
N LEU A 121 6.78 3.65 9.04
CA LEU A 121 6.13 2.43 9.49
C LEU A 121 7.02 1.65 10.47
N PRO A 122 6.56 1.37 11.70
CA PRO A 122 7.43 0.83 12.75
C PRO A 122 7.78 -0.65 12.56
N ARG A 123 7.02 -1.37 11.72
CA ARG A 123 7.12 -2.83 11.56
C ARG A 123 7.43 -3.27 10.13
N LEU A 124 7.74 -2.34 9.23
CA LEU A 124 7.95 -2.66 7.82
C LEU A 124 9.25 -3.45 7.63
N GLU A 125 9.14 -4.65 7.07
CA GLU A 125 10.23 -5.59 6.81
C GLU A 125 10.45 -5.84 5.32
N SER A 126 9.40 -5.68 4.49
CA SER A 126 9.46 -5.90 3.06
C SER A 126 8.83 -4.73 2.31
N LEU A 127 9.57 -4.18 1.35
CA LEU A 127 9.14 -3.06 0.52
C LEU A 127 9.45 -3.33 -0.95
N ASP A 128 8.45 -3.15 -1.80
CA ASP A 128 8.60 -3.14 -3.25
C ASP A 128 8.06 -1.82 -3.83
N ILE A 129 8.99 -1.05 -4.42
CA ILE A 129 8.76 0.26 -5.06
C ILE A 129 9.14 0.22 -6.55
N SER A 130 9.08 -0.95 -7.19
CA SER A 130 9.51 -1.10 -8.58
C SER A 130 8.61 -0.37 -9.56
N ASN A 131 9.16 0.14 -10.67
CA ASN A 131 8.41 0.90 -11.68
C ASN A 131 7.70 2.16 -11.15
N THR A 132 8.27 2.80 -10.11
CA THR A 132 7.76 4.04 -9.51
C THR A 132 8.56 5.27 -9.94
N SER A 133 8.17 6.45 -9.46
CA SER A 133 8.76 7.75 -9.78
C SER A 133 9.58 8.32 -8.61
N VAL A 134 10.06 7.47 -7.69
CA VAL A 134 10.97 7.86 -6.60
C VAL A 134 12.30 8.31 -7.19
N THR A 135 12.78 9.47 -6.74
CA THR A 135 14.04 10.07 -7.18
C THR A 135 15.14 9.92 -6.13
N ASN A 136 14.77 9.90 -4.84
CA ASN A 136 15.71 9.83 -3.72
C ASN A 136 15.37 8.71 -2.72
N LEU A 137 16.32 7.78 -2.51
CA LEU A 137 16.18 6.62 -1.62
C LEU A 137 16.71 6.85 -0.19
N THR A 138 17.24 8.03 0.11
CA THR A 138 17.73 8.39 1.46
C THR A 138 16.74 8.05 2.59
N PRO A 139 15.41 8.22 2.45
CA PRO A 139 14.47 7.86 3.51
C PRO A 139 14.53 6.39 3.96
N LEU A 140 15.03 5.47 3.12
CA LEU A 140 15.19 4.05 3.48
C LEU A 140 16.13 3.85 4.68
N LEU A 141 17.02 4.80 4.97
CA LEU A 141 17.86 4.79 6.17
C LEU A 141 17.04 4.73 7.47
N GLY A 142 15.81 5.27 7.48
CA GLY A 142 14.89 5.18 8.63
C GLY A 142 14.33 3.78 8.90
N LEU A 143 14.45 2.88 7.92
CA LEU A 143 14.02 1.48 8.01
C LEU A 143 15.18 0.51 8.24
N ARG A 144 16.42 1.00 8.33
CA ARG A 144 17.64 0.19 8.36
C ARG A 144 17.62 -0.96 9.38
N SER A 145 17.08 -0.74 10.58
CA SER A 145 17.08 -1.76 11.64
C SER A 145 16.02 -2.86 11.46
N ARG A 146 15.13 -2.75 10.47
CA ARG A 146 13.97 -3.63 10.29
C ARG A 146 13.74 -4.12 8.86
N LEU A 147 14.16 -3.38 7.84
CA LEU A 147 13.95 -3.77 6.46
C LEU A 147 14.83 -4.98 6.12
N ARG A 148 14.20 -6.06 5.64
CA ARG A 148 14.82 -7.33 5.29
C ARG A 148 14.82 -7.58 3.79
N TYR A 149 13.80 -7.07 3.11
CA TYR A 149 13.60 -7.28 1.67
C TYR A 149 13.26 -5.96 0.99
N LEU A 150 14.06 -5.58 0.00
CA LEU A 150 13.82 -4.41 -0.84
C LEU A 150 13.83 -4.83 -2.31
N THR A 151 12.77 -4.47 -3.04
CA THR A 151 12.72 -4.56 -4.51
C THR A 151 12.47 -3.18 -5.09
N MET A 152 13.29 -2.77 -6.07
CA MET A 152 13.28 -1.40 -6.60
C MET A 152 13.81 -1.35 -8.04
N HIS A 153 13.34 -2.24 -8.91
CA HIS A 153 13.76 -2.24 -10.31
C HIS A 153 12.99 -1.20 -11.12
N GLN A 154 13.58 -0.70 -12.22
CA GLN A 154 12.92 0.20 -13.17
C GLN A 154 12.37 1.49 -12.51
N LEU A 155 13.11 2.09 -11.57
CA LEU A 155 12.75 3.40 -11.02
C LEU A 155 12.83 4.46 -12.13
N LYS A 156 11.69 5.03 -12.52
CA LYS A 156 11.53 5.85 -13.73
C LYS A 156 12.25 7.19 -13.66
N ARG A 157 12.53 7.68 -12.44
CA ARG A 157 13.06 9.03 -12.18
C ARG A 157 14.19 9.03 -11.15
N LEU A 158 14.91 7.92 -10.98
CA LEU A 158 15.97 7.85 -9.97
C LEU A 158 17.08 8.88 -10.25
N GLU A 159 17.30 9.79 -9.30
CA GLU A 159 18.29 10.86 -9.38
C GLU A 159 19.31 10.68 -8.25
N MET A 160 20.10 9.61 -8.32
CA MET A 160 21.16 9.32 -7.35
C MET A 160 22.42 8.82 -8.05
N THR A 161 23.56 9.29 -7.58
CA THR A 161 24.87 8.75 -7.94
C THR A 161 25.06 7.35 -7.35
N THR A 162 25.97 6.57 -7.94
CA THR A 162 26.38 5.27 -7.40
C THR A 162 26.83 5.36 -5.94
N ALA A 163 27.56 6.41 -5.57
CA ALA A 163 28.03 6.62 -4.20
C ALA A 163 26.85 6.81 -3.22
N GLN A 164 25.84 7.61 -3.59
CA GLN A 164 24.65 7.81 -2.77
C GLN A 164 23.83 6.52 -2.65
N LEU A 165 23.71 5.74 -3.74
CA LEU A 165 23.03 4.45 -3.71
C LEU A 165 23.73 3.46 -2.79
N LEU A 166 25.06 3.34 -2.91
CA LEU A 166 25.85 2.49 -2.03
C LEU A 166 25.69 2.94 -0.57
N ALA A 167 25.72 4.24 -0.28
CA ALA A 167 25.53 4.74 1.09
C ALA A 167 24.18 4.34 1.71
N VAL A 168 23.13 4.19 0.91
CA VAL A 168 21.80 3.72 1.35
C VAL A 168 21.73 2.19 1.44
N LEU A 169 22.33 1.47 0.48
CA LEU A 169 22.16 0.01 0.32
C LEU A 169 23.23 -0.84 1.02
N SER A 170 24.40 -0.30 1.32
CA SER A 170 25.54 -1.05 1.86
C SER A 170 25.45 -1.32 3.37
N GLN A 171 24.27 -1.25 3.98
CA GLN A 171 24.11 -0.99 5.42
C GLN A 171 23.18 -1.96 6.15
#